data_AF-A0AAY4DE73-F1
#
_entry.id   AF-A0AAY4DE73-F1
#
_cell.length_a   1.000
_cell.length_b   1.000
_cell.length_c   1.000
_cell.angle_alpha   90.00
_cell.angle_beta   90.00
_cell.angle_gamma   90.00
#
_symmetry.space_group_name_H-M   'P 1'
#
loop_
_entity.id
_entity.type
_entity.pdbx_description
1 polymer ?
#
loop_
_entity_poly.entity_id
_entity_poly.type
_entity_poly.pdbx_seq_one_letter_code
_entity_poly.pdbx_strand_id
1 'polypeptide(L)'
;IILRVVESRQRCAVFLTRVCSCVRVSLLCPQLADQFCNAIGVLQQCAPSAQFGNIQTAINKEQPPTSTEEYAQIFAALIARTAKDVDVLIDSLPSEESTATLQAASLRQLEEENHDAAARLEEVVYRGDVLLEKIQSALADIAQSQLRTRSGASSQPMPPEP
;
A
#
# COMPACT_ATOMS: atom_id res chain seq x y z
N ILE A 1 15.94 11.02 12.21
CA ILE A 1 14.87 11.45 11.27
C ILE A 1 14.55 10.35 10.27
N ILE A 2 15.49 9.90 9.43
CA ILE A 2 15.26 8.81 8.44
C ILE A 2 14.72 7.52 9.09
N LEU A 3 15.33 7.05 10.18
CA LEU A 3 14.86 5.85 10.90
C LEU A 3 13.41 5.98 11.41
N ARG A 4 12.98 7.16 11.88
CA ARG A 4 11.60 7.36 12.39
C ARG A 4 10.56 7.55 11.29
N VAL A 5 10.96 8.10 10.15
CA VAL A 5 10.12 8.16 8.93
C VAL A 5 9.92 6.75 8.35
N VAL A 6 10.97 5.92 8.37
CA VAL A 6 10.90 4.50 7.99
C VAL A 6 9.97 3.75 8.95
N GLU A 7 10.07 3.99 10.24
CA GLU A 7 9.24 3.33 11.26
C GLU A 7 7.76 3.73 11.19
N SER A 8 7.45 5.02 10.96
CA SER A 8 6.07 5.48 10.73
C SER A 8 5.49 4.94 9.42
N ARG A 9 6.30 4.86 8.35
CA ARG A 9 5.88 4.21 7.08
C ARG A 9 5.64 2.73 7.26
N GLN A 10 6.48 2.03 8.04
CA GLN A 10 6.32 0.61 8.32
C GLN A 10 5.00 0.35 9.07
N ARG A 11 4.64 1.21 10.03
CA ARG A 11 3.41 1.07 10.82
C ARG A 11 2.14 1.47 10.05
N CYS A 12 2.20 2.51 9.21
CA CYS A 12 1.12 2.80 8.25
C CYS A 12 0.93 1.67 7.24
N ALA A 13 2.02 1.08 6.74
CA ALA A 13 1.94 -0.10 5.87
C ALA A 13 1.29 -1.29 6.59
N VAL A 14 1.58 -1.51 7.88
CA VAL A 14 0.92 -2.55 8.69
C VAL A 14 -0.57 -2.26 8.87
N PHE A 15 -0.97 -1.01 9.15
CA PHE A 15 -2.39 -0.63 9.27
C PHE A 15 -3.15 -0.76 7.93
N LEU A 16 -2.59 -0.26 6.83
CA LEU A 16 -3.14 -0.43 5.49
C LEU A 16 -3.20 -1.91 5.08
N THR A 17 -2.19 -2.71 5.42
CA THR A 17 -2.21 -4.17 5.17
C THR A 17 -3.30 -4.85 5.98
N ARG A 18 -3.51 -4.46 7.25
CA ARG A 18 -4.56 -4.98 8.13
C ARG A 18 -5.98 -4.69 7.58
N VAL A 19 -6.26 -3.43 7.23
CA VAL A 19 -7.55 -3.04 6.65
C VAL A 19 -7.77 -3.71 5.30
N CYS A 20 -6.72 -3.79 4.47
CA CYS A 20 -6.79 -4.42 3.16
C CYS A 20 -7.06 -5.92 3.26
N SER A 21 -6.45 -6.64 4.21
CA SER A 21 -6.71 -8.08 4.43
C SER A 21 -8.14 -8.34 4.90
N CYS A 22 -8.68 -7.57 5.84
CA CYS A 22 -10.09 -7.73 6.29
C CYS A 22 -11.09 -7.48 5.15
N VAL A 23 -10.88 -6.41 4.37
CA VAL A 23 -11.71 -6.09 3.20
C VAL A 23 -11.59 -7.18 2.14
N ARG A 24 -10.38 -7.73 1.94
CA ARG A 24 -10.13 -8.80 0.98
C ARG A 24 -10.83 -10.10 1.39
N VAL A 25 -10.74 -10.54 2.65
CA VAL A 25 -11.52 -11.70 3.15
C VAL A 25 -13.02 -11.50 2.97
N SER A 26 -13.53 -10.31 3.28
CA SER A 26 -14.95 -9.96 3.12
C SER A 26 -15.43 -10.01 1.67
N LEU A 27 -14.54 -9.76 0.71
CA LEU A 27 -14.83 -9.83 -0.73
C LEU A 27 -14.66 -11.24 -1.31
N LEU A 28 -13.69 -12.02 -0.82
CA LEU A 28 -13.43 -13.37 -1.32
C LEU A 28 -14.48 -14.39 -0.88
N CYS A 29 -15.04 -14.28 0.33
CA CYS A 29 -16.01 -15.26 0.83
C CYS A 29 -17.30 -15.33 -0.03
N PRO A 30 -17.90 -14.19 -0.43
CA PRO A 30 -18.99 -14.18 -1.41
C PRO A 30 -18.59 -14.72 -2.78
N GLN A 31 -17.39 -14.39 -3.27
CA GLN A 31 -16.91 -14.92 -4.57
C GLN A 31 -16.69 -16.43 -4.53
N LEU A 32 -16.21 -16.98 -3.41
CA LEU A 32 -16.05 -18.42 -3.23
C LEU A 32 -17.41 -19.12 -3.25
N ALA A 33 -18.42 -18.54 -2.58
CA ALA A 33 -19.79 -19.07 -2.62
C ALA A 33 -20.38 -19.05 -4.04
N ASP A 34 -20.13 -18.00 -4.81
CA ASP A 34 -20.55 -17.90 -6.22
C ASP A 34 -19.89 -18.99 -7.08
N GLN A 35 -18.61 -19.25 -6.89
CA GLN A 35 -17.91 -20.33 -7.59
C GLN A 35 -18.47 -21.72 -7.28
N PHE A 36 -18.83 -22.00 -6.01
CA PHE A 36 -19.55 -23.23 -5.66
C PHE A 36 -20.90 -23.32 -6.38
N CYS A 37 -21.67 -22.23 -6.42
CA CYS A 37 -22.98 -22.22 -7.07
C CYS A 37 -22.87 -22.46 -8.58
N ASN A 38 -21.91 -21.81 -9.23
CA ASN A 38 -21.63 -21.98 -10.66
C ASN A 38 -21.15 -23.41 -10.98
N ALA A 39 -20.26 -23.96 -10.15
CA ALA A 39 -19.79 -25.33 -10.30
C ALA A 39 -20.93 -26.35 -10.15
N ILE A 40 -21.79 -26.18 -9.13
CA ILE A 40 -22.96 -27.04 -8.92
C ILE A 40 -23.94 -26.95 -10.11
N GLY A 41 -24.18 -25.74 -10.62
CA GLY A 41 -25.07 -25.51 -11.76
C GLY A 41 -24.59 -26.23 -13.03
N VAL A 42 -23.30 -26.13 -13.36
CA VAL A 42 -22.71 -26.84 -14.50
C VAL A 42 -22.73 -28.35 -14.29
N LEU A 43 -22.37 -28.83 -13.09
CA LEU A 43 -22.39 -30.25 -12.78
C LEU A 43 -23.79 -30.86 -12.86
N GLN A 44 -24.83 -30.15 -12.44
CA GLN A 44 -26.22 -30.61 -12.56
C GLN A 44 -26.73 -30.60 -14.00
N GLN A 45 -26.30 -29.65 -14.83
CA GLN A 45 -26.66 -29.62 -16.26
C GLN A 45 -26.06 -30.77 -17.05
N CYS A 46 -24.87 -31.24 -16.63
CA CYS A 46 -24.17 -32.35 -17.26
C CYS A 46 -24.39 -33.70 -16.56
N ALA A 47 -25.13 -33.73 -15.44
CA ALA A 47 -25.40 -34.96 -14.72
C ALA A 47 -26.32 -35.88 -15.53
N PRO A 48 -25.99 -37.17 -15.69
CA PRO A 48 -26.90 -38.12 -16.32
C PRO A 48 -28.18 -38.26 -15.48
N SER A 49 -29.32 -38.41 -16.15
CA SER A 49 -30.58 -38.73 -15.47
C SER A 49 -30.43 -40.07 -14.76
N ALA A 50 -30.74 -40.13 -13.46
CA ALA A 50 -30.68 -41.38 -12.70
C ALA A 50 -31.61 -42.42 -13.36
N GLN A 51 -31.02 -43.52 -13.87
CA GLN A 51 -31.79 -44.62 -14.44
C GLN A 51 -32.26 -45.54 -13.32
N PHE A 52 -33.56 -45.49 -13.01
CA PHE A 52 -34.22 -46.52 -12.22
C PHE A 52 -34.51 -47.72 -13.14
N GLY A 53 -34.16 -48.93 -12.69
CA GLY A 53 -34.00 -50.16 -13.48
C GLY A 53 -35.22 -50.72 -14.22
N ASN A 54 -36.27 -49.93 -14.45
CA ASN A 54 -37.56 -50.38 -14.95
C ASN A 54 -38.27 -49.40 -15.91
N ILE A 55 -37.66 -48.27 -16.28
CA ILE A 55 -38.24 -47.34 -17.29
C ILE A 55 -37.18 -47.03 -18.36
N GLN A 56 -37.20 -47.79 -19.46
CA GLN A 56 -36.44 -47.47 -20.67
C GLN A 56 -37.08 -46.26 -21.36
N THR A 57 -36.58 -45.07 -21.07
CA THR A 57 -36.74 -43.93 -21.97
C THR A 57 -35.38 -43.60 -22.53
N ALA A 58 -35.15 -43.99 -23.79
CA ALA A 58 -33.99 -43.60 -24.57
C ALA A 58 -34.07 -42.09 -24.84
N ILE A 59 -33.54 -41.29 -23.91
CA ILE A 59 -33.23 -39.88 -24.20
C ILE A 59 -31.74 -39.83 -24.45
N ASN A 60 -31.41 -39.96 -25.73
CA ASN A 60 -30.06 -39.83 -26.25
C ASN A 60 -29.61 -38.37 -26.07
N LYS A 61 -28.58 -38.16 -25.24
CA LYS A 61 -27.70 -37.00 -25.30
C LYS A 61 -26.28 -37.50 -25.06
N GLU A 62 -25.68 -37.99 -26.14
CA GLU A 62 -24.23 -38.21 -26.24
C GLU A 62 -23.50 -36.87 -26.15
N GLN A 63 -23.32 -36.35 -24.92
CA GLN A 63 -22.24 -35.41 -24.64
C GLN A 63 -21.05 -36.22 -24.15
N PRO A 64 -19.85 -36.08 -24.75
CA PRO A 64 -18.70 -36.88 -24.36
C PRO A 64 -18.37 -36.66 -22.87
N PRO A 65 -18.24 -37.74 -22.08
CA PRO A 65 -18.04 -37.66 -20.62
C PRO A 65 -16.77 -36.92 -20.23
N THR A 66 -15.80 -36.85 -21.15
CA THR A 66 -14.53 -36.14 -20.99
C THR A 66 -14.71 -34.64 -20.72
N SER A 67 -15.74 -33.99 -21.27
CA SER A 67 -15.97 -32.55 -21.09
C SER A 67 -16.40 -32.18 -19.66
N THR A 68 -17.22 -33.01 -19.02
CA THR A 68 -17.76 -32.71 -17.68
C THR A 68 -16.73 -32.93 -16.59
N GLU A 69 -15.89 -33.96 -16.74
CA GLU A 69 -14.81 -34.28 -15.81
C GLU A 69 -13.72 -33.21 -15.83
N GLU A 70 -13.42 -32.63 -16.99
CA GLU A 70 -12.51 -31.50 -17.15
C GLU A 70 -13.06 -30.22 -16.48
N TYR A 71 -14.35 -29.91 -16.66
CA TYR A 71 -14.98 -28.79 -15.95
C TYR A 71 -14.99 -28.99 -14.43
N ALA A 72 -15.27 -30.21 -13.95
CA ALA A 72 -15.23 -30.53 -12.54
C ALA A 72 -13.84 -30.31 -11.94
N GLN A 73 -12.78 -30.71 -12.65
CA GLN A 73 -11.39 -30.49 -12.24
C GLN A 73 -11.02 -29.00 -12.23
N ILE A 74 -11.45 -28.23 -13.22
CA ILE A 74 -11.22 -26.77 -13.27
C ILE A 74 -11.90 -26.07 -12.09
N PHE A 75 -13.17 -26.40 -11.81
CA PHE A 75 -13.88 -25.83 -10.67
C PHE A 75 -13.26 -26.24 -9.34
N ALA A 76 -12.87 -27.51 -9.18
CA ALA A 76 -12.18 -27.99 -7.99
C ALA A 76 -10.86 -27.25 -7.75
N ALA A 77 -10.07 -27.03 -8.81
CA ALA A 77 -8.82 -26.27 -8.73
C ALA A 77 -9.05 -24.80 -8.36
N LEU A 78 -10.08 -24.16 -8.94
CA LEU A 78 -10.42 -22.77 -8.65
C LEU A 78 -10.90 -22.59 -7.20
N ILE A 79 -11.82 -23.46 -6.75
CA ILE A 79 -12.32 -23.48 -5.37
C ILE A 79 -11.19 -23.74 -4.38
N ALA A 80 -10.35 -24.76 -4.61
CA ALA A 80 -9.25 -25.09 -3.72
C ALA A 80 -8.24 -23.95 -3.60
N ARG A 81 -7.93 -23.30 -4.72
CA ARG A 81 -7.04 -22.13 -4.73
C ARG A 81 -7.67 -20.96 -3.98
N THR A 82 -8.92 -20.62 -4.26
CA THR A 82 -9.61 -19.49 -3.59
C THR A 82 -9.79 -19.75 -2.10
N ALA A 83 -10.09 -20.98 -1.69
CA ALA A 83 -10.12 -21.37 -0.28
C ALA A 83 -8.74 -21.22 0.39
N LYS A 84 -7.67 -21.62 -0.31
CA LYS A 84 -6.31 -21.45 0.21
C LYS A 84 -5.90 -19.98 0.31
N ASP A 85 -6.28 -19.16 -0.65
CA ASP A 85 -6.07 -17.71 -0.62
C ASP A 85 -6.80 -17.08 0.57
N VAL A 86 -8.01 -17.55 0.90
CA VAL A 86 -8.74 -17.13 2.10
C VAL A 86 -8.00 -17.54 3.38
N ASP A 87 -7.53 -18.79 3.50
CA ASP A 87 -6.76 -19.25 4.68
C ASP A 87 -5.50 -18.39 4.91
N VAL A 88 -4.73 -18.13 3.86
CA VAL A 88 -3.52 -17.29 3.96
C VAL A 88 -3.88 -15.86 4.39
N LEU A 89 -5.02 -15.34 3.93
CA LEU A 89 -5.49 -14.02 4.35
C LEU A 89 -5.98 -14.01 5.80
N ILE A 90 -6.59 -15.10 6.27
CA ILE A 90 -6.99 -15.28 7.68
C ILE A 90 -5.76 -15.27 8.58
N ASP A 91 -4.71 -15.99 8.22
CA ASP A 91 -3.43 -15.99 8.96
C ASP A 91 -2.75 -14.61 8.94
N SER A 92 -3.08 -13.78 7.95
CA SER A 92 -2.60 -12.40 7.81
C SER A 92 -3.46 -11.39 8.56
N LEU A 93 -4.56 -11.82 9.20
CA LEU A 93 -5.42 -10.94 9.96
C LEU A 93 -4.73 -10.47 11.25
N PRO A 94 -5.08 -9.26 11.73
CA PRO A 94 -4.68 -8.83 13.06
C PRO A 94 -5.17 -9.80 14.14
N SER A 95 -4.31 -10.13 15.12
CA SER A 95 -4.70 -10.88 16.33
C SER A 95 -5.81 -10.17 17.13
N GLU A 96 -6.78 -10.93 17.64
CA GLU A 96 -7.91 -10.44 18.46
C GLU A 96 -7.50 -9.78 19.79
N GLU A 97 -6.27 -10.00 20.28
CA GLU A 97 -5.76 -9.39 21.51
C GLU A 97 -5.61 -7.85 21.42
N SER A 98 -5.65 -7.32 20.19
CA SER A 98 -5.61 -5.89 19.90
C SER A 98 -6.96 -5.23 20.20
N THR A 99 -7.37 -5.22 21.47
CA THR A 99 -8.61 -4.55 21.92
C THR A 99 -8.61 -3.08 21.51
N ALA A 100 -9.78 -2.55 21.13
CA ALA A 100 -9.94 -1.17 20.67
C ALA A 100 -9.31 -0.14 21.62
N THR A 101 -9.29 -0.45 22.92
CA THR A 101 -8.68 0.36 23.97
C THR A 101 -7.15 0.42 23.87
N LEU A 102 -6.48 -0.72 23.66
CA LEU A 102 -5.03 -0.76 23.46
C LEU A 102 -4.63 -0.08 22.15
N GLN A 103 -5.40 -0.28 21.09
CA GLN A 103 -5.17 0.39 19.82
C GLN A 103 -5.33 1.92 19.93
N ALA A 104 -6.37 2.39 20.63
CA ALA A 104 -6.58 3.81 20.87
C ALA A 104 -5.45 4.44 21.72
N ALA A 105 -4.95 3.72 22.72
CA ALA A 105 -3.81 4.15 23.52
C ALA A 105 -2.52 4.24 22.69
N SER A 106 -2.24 3.22 21.88
CA SER A 106 -1.10 3.24 20.95
C SER A 106 -1.22 4.34 19.89
N LEU A 107 -2.43 4.62 19.40
CA LEU A 107 -2.67 5.71 18.44
C LEU A 107 -2.35 7.07 19.06
N ARG A 108 -2.87 7.35 20.26
CA ARG A 108 -2.60 8.60 20.98
C ARG A 108 -1.11 8.80 21.25
N GLN A 109 -0.43 7.75 21.69
CA GLN A 109 1.02 7.81 21.89
C GLN A 109 1.74 8.14 20.59
N LEU A 110 1.33 7.56 19.46
CA LEU A 110 1.89 7.88 18.15
C LEU A 110 1.65 9.33 17.75
N GLU A 111 0.44 9.85 17.98
CA GLU A 111 0.09 11.24 17.67
C GLU A 111 0.96 12.21 18.48
N GLU A 112 1.19 11.91 19.75
CA GLU A 112 2.06 12.70 20.63
C GLU A 112 3.53 12.62 20.19
N GLU A 113 4.04 11.43 19.89
CA GLU A 113 5.40 11.24 19.36
C GLU A 113 5.61 11.95 18.02
N ASN A 114 4.59 11.95 17.15
CA ASN A 114 4.62 12.66 15.88
C ASN A 114 4.60 14.17 16.08
N HIS A 115 3.79 14.66 17.02
CA HIS A 115 3.75 16.07 17.36
C HIS A 115 5.10 16.57 17.90
N ASP A 116 5.72 15.84 18.83
CA ASP A 116 7.07 16.16 19.33
C ASP A 116 8.11 16.12 18.21
N ALA A 117 8.06 15.12 17.33
CA ALA A 117 8.97 15.03 16.19
C ALA A 117 8.80 16.19 15.20
N ALA A 118 7.56 16.64 14.96
CA ALA A 118 7.26 17.79 14.10
C ALA A 118 7.77 19.09 14.71
N ALA A 119 7.57 19.30 16.02
CA ALA A 119 8.07 20.48 16.72
C ALA A 119 9.61 20.57 16.67
N ARG A 120 10.30 19.44 16.87
CA ARG A 120 11.77 19.37 16.71
C ARG A 120 12.21 19.67 15.28
N LEU A 121 11.46 19.21 14.29
CA LEU A 121 11.77 19.51 12.89
C LEU A 121 11.61 21.00 12.60
N GLU A 122 10.55 21.63 13.09
CA GLU A 122 10.30 23.06 12.94
C GLU A 122 11.44 23.88 13.55
N GLU A 123 11.93 23.51 14.74
CA GLU A 123 13.10 24.16 15.36
C GLU A 123 14.35 24.05 14.47
N VAL A 124 14.63 22.86 13.94
CA VAL A 124 15.81 22.63 13.09
C VAL A 124 15.69 23.41 11.77
N VAL A 125 14.51 23.43 11.15
CA VAL A 125 14.25 24.21 9.94
C VAL A 125 14.43 25.69 10.20
N TYR A 126 13.84 26.23 11.27
CA TYR A 126 13.99 27.62 11.66
C TYR A 126 15.47 28.02 11.85
N ARG A 127 16.24 27.18 12.56
CA ARG A 127 17.68 27.39 12.73
C ARG A 127 18.43 27.33 11.41
N GLY A 128 18.01 26.46 10.50
CA GLY A 128 18.52 26.36 9.13
C GLY A 128 18.29 27.64 8.33
N ASP A 129 17.08 28.19 8.38
CA ASP A 129 16.72 29.43 7.67
C ASP A 129 17.51 30.63 8.17
N VAL A 130 17.64 30.79 9.49
CA VAL A 130 18.44 31.86 10.09
C VAL A 130 19.91 31.77 9.67
N LEU A 131 20.45 30.55 9.58
CA LEU A 131 21.83 30.35 9.14
C LEU A 131 21.99 30.67 7.65
N LEU A 132 21.01 30.27 6.83
CA LEU A 132 21.00 30.54 5.41
C LEU A 132 20.96 32.05 5.13
N GLU A 133 20.13 32.80 5.86
CA GLU A 133 20.04 34.25 5.75
C GLU A 133 21.37 34.94 6.08
N LYS A 134 22.06 34.49 7.14
CA LYS A 134 23.40 34.99 7.50
C LYS A 134 24.43 34.73 6.40
N ILE A 135 24.41 33.55 5.80
CA ILE A 135 25.31 33.21 4.68
C ILE A 135 25.01 34.11 3.49
N GLN A 136 23.74 34.31 3.14
CA GLN A 136 23.33 35.18 2.04
C GLN A 136 23.76 36.64 2.28
N SER A 137 23.61 37.15 3.51
CA SER A 137 24.09 38.48 3.88
C SER A 137 25.61 38.60 3.70
N ALA A 138 26.37 37.64 4.22
CA ALA A 138 27.83 37.66 4.08
C ALA A 138 28.28 37.59 2.61
N LEU A 139 27.59 36.80 1.78
CA LEU A 139 27.86 36.73 0.35
C LEU A 139 27.55 38.05 -0.36
N ALA A 140 26.46 38.72 0.03
CA ALA A 140 26.10 40.03 -0.50
C ALA A 140 27.16 41.10 -0.14
N ASP A 141 27.63 41.09 1.11
CA ASP A 141 28.69 41.99 1.58
C ASP A 141 30.00 41.78 0.82
N ILE A 142 30.39 40.51 0.59
CA ILE A 142 31.57 40.17 -0.22
C ILE A 142 31.41 40.70 -1.64
N ALA A 143 30.26 40.46 -2.28
CA ALA A 143 30.00 40.91 -3.64
C ALA A 143 30.04 42.44 -3.76
N GLN A 144 29.43 43.17 -2.81
CA GLN A 144 29.49 44.63 -2.77
C GLN A 144 30.90 45.15 -2.53
N SER A 145 31.65 44.52 -1.63
CA SER A 145 33.04 44.90 -1.35
C SER A 145 33.90 44.76 -2.61
N GLN A 146 33.76 43.65 -3.37
CA GLN A 146 34.50 43.47 -4.62
C GLN A 146 34.14 44.50 -5.70
N LEU A 147 32.86 44.86 -5.82
CA LEU A 147 32.42 45.91 -6.74
C LEU A 147 33.01 47.28 -6.37
N ARG A 148 33.09 47.62 -5.07
CA ARG A 148 33.70 48.85 -4.56
C ARG A 148 35.20 48.92 -4.85
N THR A 149 35.95 47.84 -4.61
CA THR A 149 37.39 47.82 -4.89
C THR A 149 37.67 48.00 -6.39
N ARG A 150 36.84 47.39 -7.25
CA ARG A 150 36.97 47.51 -8.71
C ARG A 150 36.61 48.90 -9.25
N SER A 151 35.61 49.57 -8.65
CA SER A 151 35.22 50.93 -9.04
C SER A 151 36.19 51.99 -8.51
N GLY A 152 36.75 51.80 -7.31
CA GLY A 152 37.79 52.67 -6.76
C GLY A 152 39.12 52.62 -7.53
N ALA A 153 39.50 51.46 -8.07
CA ALA A 153 40.70 51.31 -8.92
C ALA A 153 40.59 52.02 -10.29
N SER A 154 39.37 52.34 -10.75
CA SER A 154 39.13 53.07 -12.01
C SER A 154 39.33 54.59 -11.90
N SER A 155 39.63 55.11 -10.70
CA SER A 155 39.70 56.54 -10.40
C SER A 155 41.13 57.01 -10.09
N GLN A 156 42.14 56.60 -10.86
CA GLN A 156 43.45 57.28 -10.84
C GLN A 156 43.48 58.43 -11.86
N PRO A 157 43.72 59.69 -11.46
CA PRO A 157 44.06 60.76 -12.39
C PRO A 157 45.42 60.46 -13.04
N MET A 158 45.49 60.55 -14.37
CA MET A 158 46.75 60.46 -15.11
C MET A 158 47.77 61.51 -14.60
N PRO A 159 49.06 61.17 -14.49
CA PRO A 159 50.09 62.13 -14.13
C PRO A 159 50.33 63.12 -15.29
N PRO A 160 50.59 64.41 -15.00
CA PRO A 160 50.88 65.39 -16.04
C PRO A 160 52.23 65.08 -16.71
N GLU A 161 52.21 64.95 -18.04
CA GLU A 161 53.42 64.80 -18.87
C GLU A 161 54.28 66.08 -18.83
N PRO A 162 55.61 65.97 -18.76
CA PRO A 162 56.55 67.09 -18.87
C PRO A 162 56.82 67.54 -20.31
#